data_AF-W9QVL3-F1
#
_entry.id   AF-W9QVL3-F1
#
_cell.length_a   1.000
_cell.length_b   1.000
_cell.length_c   1.000
_cell.angle_alpha   90.00
_cell.angle_beta   90.00
_cell.angle_gamma   90.00
#
_symmetry.space_group_name_H-M   'P 1'
#
loop_
_entity.id
_entity.type
_entity.pdbx_description
1 polymer ?
#
loop_
_entity_poly.entity_id
_entity_poly.type
_entity_poly.pdbx_seq_one_letter_code
_entity_poly.pdbx_strand_id
1 'polypeptide(L)'
;MKVNLIKSPISDQKNKGSKRKEEMSIHMKFASIIIVGLFCTPYTMVRSTPDTNITNVLCNSGEYTAGDPFATSLAYTLDELQTTTLKRQNYDFYNISPYPNAFAYGHGSCNKNLTSSDCGVCLGAAKTAMGESCPSRIGARAVLYDCSIRYEQYPFTD
;
A
#
# COMPACT_ATOMS: atom_id res chain seq x y z
N MET A 1 -48.18 50.48 -48.97
CA MET A 1 -48.78 50.33 -47.63
C MET A 1 -49.51 48.99 -47.53
N LYS A 2 -48.82 47.98 -47.00
CA LYS A 2 -49.31 46.91 -46.10
C LYS A 2 -48.13 45.94 -45.90
N VAL A 3 -47.45 46.17 -44.79
CA VAL A 3 -46.48 45.27 -44.17
C VAL A 3 -47.25 44.10 -43.56
N ASN A 4 -46.68 42.89 -43.58
CA ASN A 4 -46.84 41.82 -42.59
C ASN A 4 -45.82 40.72 -42.98
N LEU A 5 -44.65 40.58 -42.36
CA LEU A 5 -44.30 40.17 -40.99
C LEU A 5 -44.87 38.79 -40.56
N ILE A 6 -43.90 37.92 -40.23
CA ILE A 6 -43.87 36.80 -39.27
C ILE A 6 -44.57 35.48 -39.65
N LYS A 7 -43.78 34.39 -39.78
CA LYS A 7 -43.74 33.28 -38.80
C LYS A 7 -42.76 32.18 -39.22
N SER A 8 -41.81 31.86 -38.32
CA SER A 8 -41.26 30.51 -38.17
C SER A 8 -42.33 29.61 -37.53
N PRO A 9 -42.37 28.29 -37.78
CA PRO A 9 -41.89 27.38 -36.73
C PRO A 9 -41.35 26.00 -37.21
N ILE A 10 -40.31 25.53 -36.50
CA ILE A 10 -40.19 24.26 -35.72
C ILE A 10 -40.52 22.89 -36.37
N SER A 11 -39.74 21.89 -35.91
CA SER A 11 -39.91 20.42 -35.89
C SER A 11 -39.35 19.65 -37.09
N ASP A 12 -38.20 18.98 -36.95
CA ASP A 12 -37.88 17.74 -36.20
C ASP A 12 -37.96 16.49 -37.10
N GLN A 13 -36.79 15.88 -37.26
CA GLN A 13 -36.50 14.45 -37.27
C GLN A 13 -37.41 13.53 -38.12
N LYS A 14 -36.77 12.74 -39.01
CA LYS A 14 -36.60 11.28 -38.81
C LYS A 14 -36.25 10.55 -40.12
N ASN A 15 -34.96 10.26 -40.24
CA ASN A 15 -34.37 8.95 -40.52
C ASN A 15 -35.11 7.96 -41.46
N LYS A 16 -34.46 7.62 -42.59
CA LYS A 16 -34.40 6.29 -43.25
C LYS A 16 -33.55 6.50 -44.52
N GLY A 17 -32.35 5.96 -44.68
CA GLY A 17 -31.99 4.57 -44.46
C GLY A 17 -31.98 3.84 -45.81
N SER A 18 -30.77 3.63 -46.34
CA SER A 18 -30.37 2.46 -47.13
C SER A 18 -30.93 2.28 -48.56
N LYS A 19 -30.07 2.46 -49.58
CA LYS A 19 -29.64 1.38 -50.51
C LYS A 19 -28.90 1.90 -51.76
N ARG A 20 -27.69 1.36 -51.96
CA ARG A 20 -27.04 0.95 -53.23
C ARG A 20 -26.76 2.09 -54.24
N LYS A 21 -25.56 2.28 -54.78
CA LYS A 21 -24.74 1.40 -55.65
C LYS A 21 -23.32 2.03 -55.71
N GLU A 22 -22.22 1.29 -55.52
CA GLU A 22 -21.30 0.84 -56.61
C GLU A 22 -21.02 1.96 -57.63
N GLU A 23 -19.82 2.49 -57.90
CA GLU A 23 -18.42 2.04 -57.85
C GLU A 23 -17.51 3.31 -57.74
N MET A 24 -16.26 3.32 -57.25
CA MET A 24 -15.05 2.87 -57.93
C MET A 24 -13.83 3.50 -57.23
N SER A 25 -12.68 2.82 -57.27
CA SER A 25 -11.32 3.32 -56.91
C SER A 25 -10.82 3.07 -55.48
N ILE A 26 -10.46 1.81 -55.25
CA ILE A 26 -9.45 1.39 -54.28
C ILE A 26 -8.06 1.62 -54.91
N HIS A 27 -7.08 2.03 -54.10
CA HIS A 27 -5.62 2.14 -54.34
C HIS A 27 -5.04 3.51 -54.75
N MET A 28 -4.74 4.36 -53.77
CA MET A 28 -3.44 5.04 -53.77
C MET A 28 -2.97 5.45 -52.35
N LYS A 29 -2.34 4.47 -51.67
CA LYS A 29 -1.19 4.61 -50.76
C LYS A 29 -1.29 5.62 -49.60
N PHE A 30 -1.61 5.07 -48.42
CA PHE A 30 -1.04 5.35 -47.11
C PHE A 30 0.15 6.34 -47.11
N ALA A 31 -0.14 7.62 -46.92
CA ALA A 31 0.86 8.63 -46.60
C ALA A 31 0.64 9.09 -45.15
N SER A 32 1.32 8.39 -44.25
CA SER A 32 1.86 8.90 -42.98
C SER A 32 0.87 9.60 -42.04
N ILE A 33 -0.08 8.85 -41.52
CA ILE A 33 -0.60 9.12 -40.19
C ILE A 33 0.52 8.76 -39.20
N ILE A 34 1.34 9.73 -38.80
CA ILE A 34 2.03 9.63 -37.52
C ILE A 34 0.95 9.85 -36.47
N ILE A 35 0.17 8.79 -36.20
CA ILE A 35 -0.38 8.61 -34.86
C ILE A 35 0.91 8.55 -34.03
N VAL A 36 1.23 9.64 -33.35
CA VAL A 36 1.93 9.53 -32.09
C VAL A 36 1.03 8.59 -31.32
N GLY A 37 1.35 7.30 -31.43
CA GLY A 37 0.89 6.29 -30.52
C GLY A 37 1.48 6.77 -29.22
N LEU A 38 0.73 7.65 -28.55
CA LEU A 38 0.74 7.74 -27.13
C LEU A 38 0.29 6.36 -26.73
N PHE A 39 1.28 5.47 -26.67
CA PHE A 39 1.17 4.15 -26.17
C PHE A 39 0.57 4.35 -24.79
N CYS A 40 -0.73 4.14 -24.68
CA CYS A 40 -1.31 3.44 -23.54
C CYS A 40 -0.66 2.03 -23.52
N THR A 41 0.66 1.96 -23.41
CA THR A 41 1.23 0.95 -22.52
C THR A 41 0.49 1.17 -21.21
N PRO A 42 -0.02 0.12 -20.55
CA PRO A 42 -0.45 0.29 -19.17
C PRO A 42 0.71 0.99 -18.49
N TYR A 43 0.51 2.22 -18.01
CA TYR A 43 1.49 2.87 -17.17
C TYR A 43 1.64 1.91 -16.01
N THR A 44 2.66 1.05 -16.09
CA THR A 44 3.00 0.15 -15.01
C THR A 44 3.26 1.10 -13.88
N MET A 45 2.35 1.11 -12.89
CA MET A 45 2.59 1.90 -11.70
C MET A 45 3.97 1.48 -11.22
N VAL A 46 4.93 2.39 -11.23
CA VAL A 46 6.25 2.14 -10.65
C VAL A 46 5.96 1.78 -9.20
N ARG A 47 6.01 0.48 -8.88
CA ARG A 47 5.90 0.02 -7.51
C ARG A 47 7.27 0.22 -6.88
N SER A 48 7.42 1.30 -6.13
CA SER A 48 8.55 1.45 -5.22
C SER A 48 8.40 0.36 -4.16
N THR A 49 9.22 -0.69 -4.22
CA THR A 49 9.30 -1.67 -3.14
C THR A 49 9.91 -1.00 -1.91
N PRO A 50 9.48 -1.36 -0.69
CA PRO A 50 10.10 -0.82 0.52
C PRO A 50 11.56 -1.26 0.61
N ASP A 51 12.42 -0.39 1.12
CA ASP A 51 13.80 -0.74 1.45
C ASP A 51 13.83 -1.47 2.80
N THR A 52 14.12 -2.77 2.72
CA THR A 52 14.20 -3.66 3.87
C THR A 52 15.63 -3.93 4.31
N ASN A 53 16.60 -3.12 3.88
CA ASN A 53 17.96 -3.21 4.36
C ASN A 53 18.01 -3.01 5.88
N ILE A 54 18.68 -3.92 6.58
CA ILE A 54 18.77 -3.90 8.04
C ILE A 54 19.84 -2.89 8.44
N THR A 55 19.42 -1.84 9.15
CA THR A 55 20.33 -0.85 9.74
C THR A 55 20.91 -1.38 11.05
N ASN A 56 20.07 -1.92 11.93
CA ASN A 56 20.51 -2.51 13.19
C ASN A 56 19.46 -3.47 13.78
N VAL A 57 19.92 -4.49 14.49
CA VAL A 57 19.10 -5.36 15.35
C VAL A 57 19.72 -5.39 16.75
N LEU A 58 18.95 -5.00 17.75
CA LEU A 58 19.36 -4.98 19.15
C LEU A 58 18.53 -5.99 19.94
N CYS A 59 19.22 -6.83 20.71
CA CYS A 59 18.63 -7.86 21.54
C CYS A 59 18.81 -7.48 23.02
N ASN A 60 17.75 -7.62 23.82
CA ASN A 60 17.85 -7.53 25.27
C ASN A 60 18.69 -8.71 25.79
N SER A 61 19.50 -8.51 26.85
CA SER A 61 20.27 -9.59 27.48
C SER A 61 19.38 -10.59 28.23
N GLY A 62 18.18 -10.18 28.65
CA GLY A 62 17.22 -11.05 29.30
C GLY A 62 16.55 -12.01 28.32
N GLU A 63 16.24 -13.20 28.82
CA GLU A 63 15.61 -14.28 28.04
C GLU A 63 14.36 -14.77 28.76
N TYR A 64 13.34 -15.16 28.00
CA TYR A 64 12.18 -15.88 28.51
C TYR A 64 12.31 -17.37 28.14
N THR A 65 11.75 -18.24 28.96
CA THR A 65 11.86 -19.69 28.77
C THR A 65 10.57 -20.29 28.21
N ALA A 66 10.64 -21.56 27.79
CA ALA A 66 9.45 -22.32 27.43
C ALA A 66 8.43 -22.32 28.58
N GLY A 67 7.16 -22.06 28.27
CA GLY A 67 6.07 -21.96 29.25
C GLY A 67 5.91 -20.58 29.90
N ASP A 68 6.78 -19.61 29.60
CA ASP A 68 6.61 -18.24 30.07
C ASP A 68 5.35 -17.61 29.43
N PRO A 69 4.39 -17.08 30.22
CA PRO A 69 3.21 -16.41 29.69
C PRO A 69 3.54 -15.20 28.79
N PHE A 70 4.73 -14.60 28.92
CA PHE A 70 5.20 -13.52 28.06
C PHE A 70 5.24 -13.91 26.58
N ALA A 71 5.52 -15.18 26.25
CA ALA A 71 5.57 -15.63 24.86
C ALA A 71 4.23 -15.40 24.13
N THR A 72 3.10 -15.63 24.82
CA THR A 72 1.75 -15.38 24.28
C THR A 72 1.50 -13.89 24.08
N SER A 73 1.89 -13.07 25.06
CA SER A 73 1.78 -11.62 24.99
C SER A 73 2.60 -11.03 23.85
N LEU A 74 3.84 -11.51 23.68
CA LEU A 74 4.72 -11.11 22.61
C LEU A 74 4.14 -11.48 21.23
N ALA A 75 3.61 -12.69 21.08
CA ALA A 75 2.99 -13.12 19.84
C ALA A 75 1.80 -12.23 19.45
N TYR A 76 0.92 -11.90 20.41
CA TYR A 76 -0.18 -10.97 20.20
C TYR A 76 0.32 -9.57 19.82
N THR A 77 1.27 -9.03 20.57
CA THR A 77 1.78 -7.68 20.31
C THR A 77 2.41 -7.58 18.93
N LEU A 78 3.25 -8.54 18.53
CA LEU A 78 3.86 -8.54 17.19
C LEU A 78 2.82 -8.67 16.05
N ASP A 79 1.75 -9.44 16.24
CA ASP A 79 0.67 -9.53 15.26
C ASP A 79 -0.09 -8.20 15.11
N GLU A 80 -0.46 -7.58 16.23
CA GLU A 80 -1.11 -6.27 16.24
C GLU A 80 -0.21 -5.17 15.64
N LEU A 81 1.10 -5.19 15.93
CA LEU A 81 2.02 -4.25 15.30
C LEU A 81 2.08 -4.42 13.78
N GLN A 82 1.98 -5.65 13.25
CA GLN A 82 1.99 -5.87 11.81
C GLN A 82 0.67 -5.50 11.13
N THR A 83 -0.47 -5.61 11.83
CA THR A 83 -1.80 -5.45 11.23
C THR A 83 -2.41 -4.07 11.48
N THR A 84 -2.19 -3.50 12.66
CA THR A 84 -2.79 -2.24 13.08
C THR A 84 -1.95 -1.03 12.64
N THR A 85 -0.61 -1.12 12.63
CA THR A 85 0.26 -0.03 12.14
C THR A 85 -0.12 0.42 10.73
N LEU A 86 -0.49 -0.52 9.85
CA LEU A 86 -0.86 -0.26 8.45
C LEU A 86 -2.14 0.58 8.30
N LYS A 87 -2.96 0.60 9.35
CA LYS A 87 -4.25 1.29 9.42
C LYS A 87 -4.15 2.61 10.19
N ARG A 88 -3.05 2.83 10.92
CA ARG A 88 -2.85 4.06 11.69
C ARG A 88 -2.38 5.19 10.79
N GLN A 89 -2.81 6.40 11.13
CA GLN A 89 -2.27 7.61 10.52
C GLN A 89 -0.76 7.66 10.79
N ASN A 90 0.01 8.07 9.78
CA ASN A 90 1.48 8.15 9.83
C ASN A 90 2.23 6.82 10.03
N TYR A 91 1.54 5.67 9.98
CA TYR A 91 2.12 4.35 10.28
C TYR A 91 2.93 4.35 11.56
N ASP A 92 2.35 4.86 12.64
CA ASP A 92 2.98 4.93 13.95
C ASP A 92 1.99 4.34 14.97
N PHE A 93 2.40 3.26 15.65
CA PHE A 93 1.51 2.51 16.50
C PHE A 93 2.22 1.89 17.70
N TYR A 94 1.69 2.18 18.88
CA TYR A 94 2.05 1.54 20.15
C TYR A 94 0.95 0.59 20.59
N ASN A 95 1.34 -0.54 21.16
CA ASN A 95 0.41 -1.49 21.73
C ASN A 95 0.93 -2.13 23.01
N ILE A 96 0.00 -2.60 23.84
CA ILE A 96 0.27 -3.40 25.03
C ILE A 96 -0.64 -4.61 24.95
N SER A 97 -0.09 -5.81 25.16
CA SER A 97 -0.88 -7.04 25.17
C SER A 97 -1.97 -6.99 26.25
N PRO A 98 -3.15 -7.61 26.05
CA PRO A 98 -4.24 -7.61 27.03
C PRO A 98 -4.08 -8.64 28.16
N TYR A 99 -2.92 -9.33 28.25
CA TYR A 99 -2.72 -10.44 29.19
C TYR A 99 -1.95 -9.99 30.45
N PRO A 100 -2.63 -9.90 31.62
CA PRO A 100 -2.06 -9.27 32.81
C PRO A 100 -0.98 -10.09 33.53
N ASN A 101 -0.81 -11.37 33.18
CA ASN A 101 0.21 -12.22 33.81
C ASN A 101 1.63 -11.83 33.40
N ALA A 102 1.82 -11.33 32.18
CA ALA A 102 3.10 -10.86 31.66
C ALA A 102 2.85 -9.98 30.43
N PHE A 103 2.84 -8.66 30.62
CA PHE A 103 2.59 -7.73 29.51
C PHE A 103 3.75 -7.71 28.52
N ALA A 104 3.43 -7.56 27.23
CA ALA A 104 4.38 -7.19 26.18
C ALA A 104 4.02 -5.81 25.64
N TYR A 105 5.00 -4.92 25.67
CA TYR A 105 4.92 -3.56 25.13
C TYR A 105 5.54 -3.58 23.74
N GLY A 106 4.92 -2.88 22.79
CA GLY A 106 5.38 -2.88 21.42
C GLY A 106 5.18 -1.54 20.72
N HIS A 107 6.09 -1.25 19.80
CA HIS A 107 6.03 -0.13 18.88
C HIS A 107 6.38 -0.60 17.47
N GLY A 108 5.56 -0.19 16.51
CA GLY A 108 5.80 -0.42 15.08
C GLY A 108 5.69 0.91 14.35
N SER A 109 6.65 1.18 13.48
CA SER A 109 6.59 2.37 12.62
C SER A 109 7.11 2.15 11.21
N CYS A 110 6.59 2.92 10.26
CA CYS A 110 7.05 2.92 8.87
C CYS A 110 7.27 4.35 8.36
N ASN A 111 8.07 4.44 7.29
CA ASN A 111 8.16 5.63 6.46
C ASN A 111 6.79 6.01 5.89
N LYS A 112 6.39 7.27 6.08
CA LYS A 112 5.07 7.79 5.71
C LYS A 112 4.80 7.80 4.21
N ASN A 113 5.85 7.69 3.40
CA ASN A 113 5.75 7.65 1.95
C ASN A 113 5.40 6.26 1.41
N LEU A 114 5.37 5.23 2.26
CA LEU A 114 5.00 3.88 1.85
C LEU A 114 3.49 3.70 1.66
N THR A 115 3.12 2.73 0.83
CA THR A 115 1.75 2.20 0.86
C THR A 115 1.55 1.32 2.09
N SER A 116 0.30 1.10 2.52
CA SER A 116 0.00 0.18 3.62
C SER A 116 0.55 -1.23 3.36
N SER A 117 0.53 -1.67 2.10
CA SER A 117 1.09 -2.97 1.70
C SER A 117 2.61 -3.02 1.90
N ASP A 118 3.32 -1.98 1.45
CA ASP A 118 4.78 -1.92 1.54
C ASP A 118 5.24 -1.78 3.00
N CYS A 119 4.50 -1.02 3.82
CA CYS A 119 4.74 -0.98 5.26
C CYS A 119 4.58 -2.37 5.90
N GLY A 120 3.56 -3.15 5.48
CA GLY A 120 3.38 -4.53 5.94
C GLY A 120 4.55 -5.45 5.57
N VAL A 121 5.07 -5.32 4.34
CA VAL A 121 6.26 -6.06 3.89
C VAL A 121 7.48 -5.69 4.74
N CYS A 122 7.71 -4.40 4.97
CA CYS A 122 8.86 -3.95 5.77
C CYS A 122 8.76 -4.43 7.24
N LEU A 123 7.60 -4.27 7.89
CA LEU A 123 7.39 -4.75 9.25
C LEU A 123 7.55 -6.28 9.34
N GLY A 124 7.12 -7.02 8.31
CA GLY A 124 7.38 -8.46 8.17
C GLY A 124 8.87 -8.80 8.13
N ALA A 125 9.65 -8.06 7.35
CA ALA A 125 11.10 -8.24 7.30
C ALA A 125 11.76 -7.91 8.65
N ALA A 126 11.35 -6.80 9.31
CA ALA A 126 11.86 -6.42 10.62
C ALA A 126 11.57 -7.49 11.70
N LYS A 127 10.34 -8.03 11.73
CA LYS A 127 9.97 -9.14 12.63
C LYS A 127 10.82 -10.39 12.39
N THR A 128 11.04 -10.74 11.11
CA THR A 128 11.86 -11.90 10.73
C THR A 128 13.30 -11.73 11.20
N ALA A 129 13.90 -10.56 10.95
CA ALA A 129 15.26 -10.25 11.39
C ALA A 129 15.43 -10.36 12.92
N MET A 130 14.46 -9.89 13.70
CA MET A 130 14.48 -10.06 15.16
C MET A 130 14.32 -11.52 15.57
N GLY A 131 13.44 -12.28 14.92
CA GLY A 131 13.24 -13.70 15.23
C GLY A 131 14.49 -14.54 15.01
N GLU A 132 15.27 -14.22 13.97
CA GLU A 132 16.55 -14.88 13.65
C GLU A 132 17.68 -14.46 14.59
N SER A 133 17.77 -13.16 14.92
CA SER A 133 18.92 -12.60 15.67
C SER A 133 18.72 -12.62 17.19
N CYS A 134 17.48 -12.50 17.65
CA CYS A 134 17.11 -12.35 19.06
C CYS A 134 16.16 -13.47 19.53
N PRO A 135 16.57 -14.75 19.44
CA PRO A 135 15.72 -15.85 19.89
C PRO A 135 15.45 -15.72 21.39
N SER A 136 14.18 -15.90 21.77
CA SER A 136 13.71 -15.96 23.16
C SER A 136 14.08 -14.75 24.04
N ARG A 137 14.30 -13.57 23.45
CA ARG A 137 14.65 -12.35 24.22
C ARG A 137 13.41 -11.65 24.77
N ILE A 138 13.49 -11.16 26.00
CA ILE A 138 12.42 -10.36 26.63
C ILE A 138 12.22 -8.98 25.98
N GLY A 139 13.14 -8.60 25.10
CA GLY A 139 13.06 -7.39 24.31
C GLY A 139 13.92 -7.48 23.06
N ALA A 140 13.46 -6.88 21.97
CA ALA A 140 14.25 -6.71 20.76
C ALA A 140 13.80 -5.47 19.98
N ARG A 141 14.73 -4.93 19.19
CA ARG A 141 14.47 -3.85 18.24
C ARG A 141 15.12 -4.17 16.91
N ALA A 142 14.36 -4.15 15.83
CA ALA A 142 14.90 -4.09 14.48
C ALA A 142 14.59 -2.73 13.86
N VAL A 143 15.63 -2.10 13.31
CA VAL A 143 15.53 -0.88 12.51
C VAL A 143 16.00 -1.25 11.10
N LEU A 144 15.06 -1.22 10.17
CA LEU A 144 15.30 -1.29 8.74
C LEU A 144 15.27 0.13 8.16
N TYR A 145 15.61 0.28 6.89
CA TYR A 145 15.64 1.59 6.24
C TYR A 145 14.26 2.29 6.27
N ASP A 146 13.20 1.58 5.89
CA ASP A 146 11.86 2.16 5.82
C ASP A 146 10.94 1.84 7.00
N CYS A 147 11.37 1.07 8.01
CA CYS A 147 10.53 0.74 9.16
C CYS A 147 11.31 0.31 10.39
N SER A 148 10.63 0.29 11.53
CA SER A 148 11.15 -0.28 12.77
C SER A 148 10.07 -1.07 13.51
N ILE A 149 10.51 -2.09 14.24
CA ILE A 149 9.72 -2.75 15.28
C ILE A 149 10.57 -2.80 16.55
N ARG A 150 9.94 -2.50 17.67
CA ARG A 150 10.50 -2.71 19.00
C ARG A 150 9.47 -3.39 19.91
N TYR A 151 9.93 -4.33 20.71
CA TYR A 151 9.15 -4.85 21.82
C TYR A 151 10.02 -4.97 23.07
N GLU A 152 9.38 -4.88 24.24
CA GLU A 152 10.01 -5.04 25.55
C GLU A 152 9.01 -5.64 26.54
N GLN A 153 9.50 -6.25 27.61
CA GLN A 153 8.70 -6.70 28.76
C GLN A 153 8.39 -5.56 29.75
N TYR A 154 8.83 -4.34 29.46
CA TYR A 154 8.60 -3.14 30.26
C TYR A 154 8.10 -1.97 29.40
N PRO A 155 7.39 -0.99 29.98
CA PRO A 155 6.97 0.20 29.26
C PRO A 155 8.15 1.00 28.69
N PHE A 156 8.00 1.54 27.49
CA PHE A 156 8.98 2.43 26.86
C PHE A 156 8.30 3.48 25.97
N THR A 157 9.08 4.48 25.58
CA THR A 157 8.77 5.47 24.54
C THR A 157 9.98 5.59 23.63
N ASP A 158 9.79 5.63 22.31
CA ASP A 158 10.84 5.92 21.33
C ASP A 158 10.93 7.41 20.96
#